data_AF-A0A3B8W6R5-F1
#
_entry.id   AF-A0A3B8W6R5-F1
#
_cell.length_a   1.000
_cell.length_b   1.000
_cell.length_c   1.000
_cell.angle_alpha   90.00
_cell.angle_beta   90.00
_cell.angle_gamma   90.00
#
_symmetry.space_group_name_H-M   'P 1'
#
loop_
_entity.id
_entity.type
_entity.pdbx_description
1 polymer ?
#
loop_
_entity_poly.entity_id
_entity_poly.type
_entity_poly.pdbx_seq_one_letter_code
_entity_poly.pdbx_strand_id
1 'polypeptide(L)'
;HIDHIGYLPRLVRDGFAGTILCTQATADLMTIMLKDAAKLQEEEALFAFKRGYSKHAKPEPLFNEADALNVLAMVRSYPMDKSIELLEHVSVMFRNTGHLLGSAFVTFTLEGHSQTKTIVFSGDVGRYDDPIMRQPDTLTTADVLVVESTYGDRTNPMGDVKSRLAEVVNEAVEHSGCIVIPAFAVGRTQTLIYYLHHLMAEHRIPTLPIFIDSPMAINATGLYERHASNHKIDVRKERGELISLFDSPNIHFCNTRDQSKALNDRKSPAIIISASGMCTGGRILHHLHHRLPRESDTILFVGYQGEGTRGRDMLEGAPTIRVFGD
;
A
#
# COMPACT_ATOMS: atom_id res chain seq x y z
N HIS A 1 -5.69 4.88 -1.78
CA HIS A 1 -4.72 4.95 -0.66
C HIS A 1 -5.24 5.83 0.48
N ILE A 2 -4.56 5.89 1.63
CA ILE A 2 -4.96 6.72 2.80
C ILE A 2 -5.00 8.22 2.47
N ASP A 3 -4.12 8.71 1.60
CA ASP A 3 -4.13 10.09 1.10
C ASP A 3 -5.37 10.43 0.24
N HIS A 4 -6.15 9.43 -0.21
CA HIS A 4 -7.42 9.63 -0.91
C HIS A 4 -8.65 9.41 -0.02
N ILE A 5 -8.59 8.49 0.95
CA ILE A 5 -9.74 8.06 1.78
C ILE A 5 -9.64 8.48 3.25
N GLY A 6 -8.46 8.87 3.71
CA GLY A 6 -8.11 8.99 5.13
C GLY A 6 -8.81 10.13 5.85
N TYR A 7 -9.40 11.07 5.12
CA TYR A 7 -10.21 12.15 5.69
C TYR A 7 -11.71 11.82 5.76
N LEU A 8 -12.16 10.71 5.17
CA LEU A 8 -13.57 10.30 5.22
C LEU A 8 -14.12 10.17 6.66
N PRO A 9 -13.39 9.55 7.62
CA PRO A 9 -13.89 9.44 9.00
C PRO A 9 -14.14 10.80 9.64
N ARG A 10 -13.29 11.77 9.29
CA ARG A 10 -13.40 13.14 9.75
C ARG A 10 -14.61 13.85 9.14
N LEU A 11 -14.77 13.73 7.84
CA LEU A 11 -15.90 14.29 7.10
C LEU A 11 -17.25 13.75 7.62
N VAL A 12 -17.34 12.45 7.88
CA VAL A 12 -18.54 11.81 8.46
C VAL A 12 -18.81 12.33 9.87
N ARG A 13 -17.78 12.40 10.72
CA ARG A 13 -17.92 12.94 12.09
C ARG A 13 -18.37 14.40 12.10
N ASP A 14 -17.94 15.19 11.12
CA ASP A 14 -18.28 16.61 10.99
C ASP A 14 -19.67 16.83 10.34
N GLY A 15 -20.42 15.76 10.04
CA GLY A 15 -21.84 15.80 9.70
C GLY A 15 -22.21 15.34 8.29
N PHE A 16 -21.26 14.83 7.50
CA PHE A 16 -21.60 14.22 6.21
C PHE A 16 -22.44 12.95 6.42
N ALA A 17 -23.57 12.88 5.72
CA ALA A 17 -24.53 11.77 5.81
C ALA A 17 -24.86 11.14 4.44
N GLY A 18 -24.11 11.50 3.38
CA GLY A 18 -24.33 10.99 2.03
C GLY A 18 -23.73 9.60 1.78
N THR A 19 -24.03 9.00 0.63
CA THR A 19 -23.44 7.71 0.24
C THR A 19 -22.00 7.88 -0.24
N ILE A 20 -21.11 6.95 0.13
CA ILE A 20 -19.72 6.90 -0.36
C ILE A 20 -19.63 5.82 -1.44
N LEU A 21 -19.31 6.22 -2.67
CA LEU A 21 -19.27 5.32 -3.82
C LEU A 21 -17.85 4.92 -4.18
N CYS A 22 -17.61 3.63 -4.40
CA CYS A 22 -16.34 3.13 -4.90
C CYS A 22 -16.50 1.79 -5.61
N THR A 23 -15.41 1.21 -6.09
CA THR A 23 -15.40 -0.18 -6.59
C THR A 23 -15.39 -1.18 -5.42
N GLN A 24 -15.75 -2.44 -5.67
CA GLN A 24 -15.77 -3.47 -4.63
C GLN A 24 -14.40 -3.67 -3.97
N ALA A 25 -13.34 -3.81 -4.76
CA ALA A 25 -11.99 -3.99 -4.22
C ALA A 25 -11.50 -2.75 -3.45
N THR A 26 -11.93 -1.54 -3.83
CA THR A 26 -11.68 -0.33 -3.04
C THR A 26 -12.40 -0.36 -1.70
N ALA A 27 -13.65 -0.83 -1.63
CA ALA A 27 -14.40 -0.93 -0.37
C ALA A 27 -13.71 -1.90 0.62
N ASP A 28 -13.25 -3.04 0.11
CA ASP A 28 -12.56 -4.04 0.93
C ASP A 28 -11.19 -3.53 1.41
N LEU A 29 -10.43 -2.85 0.55
CA LEU A 29 -9.18 -2.19 0.94
C LEU A 29 -9.42 -1.05 1.94
N MET A 30 -10.45 -0.23 1.73
CA MET A 30 -10.84 0.87 2.62
C MET A 30 -11.12 0.34 4.02
N THR A 31 -11.77 -0.82 4.14
CA THR A 31 -12.00 -1.48 5.44
C THR A 31 -10.71 -1.79 6.18
N ILE A 32 -9.71 -2.35 5.49
CA ILE A 32 -8.41 -2.67 6.12
C ILE A 32 -7.68 -1.38 6.48
N MET A 33 -7.58 -0.44 5.54
CA MET A 33 -6.74 0.75 5.67
C MET A 33 -7.28 1.73 6.72
N LEU A 34 -8.59 2.00 6.75
CA LEU A 34 -9.16 2.92 7.74
C LEU A 34 -9.08 2.38 9.16
N LYS A 35 -9.27 1.07 9.35
CA LYS A 35 -9.13 0.44 10.67
C LYS A 35 -7.68 0.46 11.16
N ASP A 36 -6.72 0.17 10.29
CA ASP A 36 -5.29 0.23 10.63
C ASP A 36 -4.87 1.67 10.95
N ALA A 37 -5.30 2.64 10.15
CA ALA A 37 -5.01 4.05 10.38
C ALA A 37 -5.62 4.58 11.69
N ALA A 38 -6.86 4.20 12.02
CA ALA A 38 -7.49 4.54 13.29
C ALA A 38 -6.67 4.02 14.48
N LYS A 39 -6.36 2.72 14.46
CA LYS A 39 -5.58 2.07 15.51
C LYS A 39 -4.19 2.70 15.70
N LEU A 40 -3.47 2.95 14.61
CA LEU A 40 -2.16 3.59 14.68
C LEU A 40 -2.23 4.99 15.29
N GLN A 41 -3.23 5.78 14.93
CA GLN A 41 -3.40 7.12 15.48
C GLN A 41 -3.79 7.09 16.97
N GLU A 42 -4.63 6.13 17.39
CA GLU A 42 -4.98 5.95 18.80
C GLU A 42 -3.76 5.54 19.64
N GLU A 43 -2.95 4.61 19.12
CA GLU A 43 -1.70 4.19 19.75
C GLU A 43 -0.70 5.35 19.84
N GLU A 44 -0.56 6.15 18.79
CA GLU A 44 0.31 7.33 18.76
C GLU A 44 -0.16 8.40 19.73
N ALA A 45 -1.45 8.71 19.78
CA ALA A 45 -2.02 9.66 20.74
C ALA A 45 -1.78 9.20 22.20
N LEU A 46 -2.02 7.92 22.48
CA LEU A 46 -1.76 7.33 23.81
C LEU A 46 -0.28 7.38 24.17
N PHE A 47 0.61 7.08 23.22
CA PHE A 47 2.05 7.13 23.43
C PHE A 47 2.53 8.56 23.68
N ALA A 48 2.03 9.52 22.91
CA ALA A 48 2.32 10.94 23.07
C ALA A 48 1.88 11.47 24.43
N PHE A 49 0.69 11.05 24.89
CA PHE A 49 0.20 11.36 26.24
C PHE A 49 1.13 10.79 27.33
N LYS A 50 1.51 9.51 27.22
CA LYS A 50 2.38 8.84 28.20
C LYS A 50 3.79 9.41 28.26
N ARG A 51 4.34 9.85 27.12
CA ARG A 51 5.72 10.37 27.02
C ARG A 51 5.82 11.88 27.20
N GLY A 52 4.70 12.60 27.14
CA GLY A 52 4.68 14.05 27.39
C GLY A 52 5.37 14.89 26.31
N TYR A 53 5.57 14.36 25.09
CA TYR A 53 6.15 15.16 23.99
C TYR A 53 5.09 15.92 23.17
N SER A 54 3.80 15.68 23.43
CA SER A 54 2.72 16.40 22.74
C SER A 54 2.61 17.83 23.24
N LYS A 55 2.32 18.77 22.33
CA LYS A 55 1.90 20.13 22.68
C LYS A 55 0.52 20.18 23.33
N HIS A 56 -0.30 19.14 23.16
CA HIS A 56 -1.65 19.05 23.71
C HIS A 56 -1.63 18.31 25.05
N ALA A 57 -2.33 18.83 26.05
CA ALA A 57 -2.49 18.17 27.36
C ALA A 57 -3.16 16.80 27.25
N LYS A 58 -4.06 16.64 26.26
CA LYS A 58 -4.73 15.39 25.92
C LYS A 58 -4.67 15.23 24.40
N PRO A 59 -3.60 14.64 23.85
CA PRO A 59 -3.54 14.34 22.42
C PRO A 59 -4.65 13.34 22.06
N GLU A 60 -5.33 13.61 20.95
CA GLU A 60 -6.40 12.76 20.41
C GLU A 60 -6.05 12.40 18.96
N PRO A 61 -6.44 11.21 18.49
CA PRO A 61 -6.27 10.84 17.09
C PRO A 61 -7.13 11.73 16.18
N LEU A 62 -6.77 11.85 14.90
CA LEU A 62 -7.61 12.58 13.94
C LEU A 62 -8.98 11.91 13.82
N PHE A 63 -9.02 10.58 13.88
CA PHE A 63 -10.23 9.76 13.98
C PHE A 63 -9.93 8.43 14.69
N ASN A 64 -10.94 7.82 15.29
CA ASN A 64 -10.83 6.54 16.00
C ASN A 64 -11.47 5.36 15.22
N GLU A 65 -11.43 4.15 15.77
CA GLU A 65 -11.99 2.97 15.09
C GLU A 65 -13.50 3.08 14.85
N ALA A 66 -14.23 3.72 15.77
CA ALA A 66 -15.67 3.94 15.61
C ALA A 66 -15.97 4.89 14.43
N ASP A 67 -15.19 5.95 14.28
CA ASP A 67 -15.29 6.87 13.12
C ASP A 67 -15.04 6.12 11.80
N ALA A 68 -14.05 5.22 11.77
CA ALA A 68 -13.78 4.38 10.60
C ALA A 68 -14.97 3.46 10.28
N LEU A 69 -15.57 2.82 11.29
CA LEU A 69 -16.74 1.95 11.10
C LEU A 69 -17.97 2.73 10.59
N ASN A 70 -18.16 3.98 11.04
CA ASN A 70 -19.23 4.85 10.55
C ASN A 70 -19.09 5.13 9.05
N VAL A 71 -17.87 5.37 8.55
CA VAL A 71 -17.60 5.50 7.11
C VAL A 71 -18.00 4.23 6.37
N LEU A 72 -17.57 3.06 6.86
CA LEU A 72 -17.80 1.79 6.19
C LEU A 72 -19.29 1.45 6.05
N ALA A 73 -20.13 1.88 7.00
CA ALA A 73 -21.59 1.72 6.91
C ALA A 73 -22.21 2.53 5.74
N MET A 74 -21.56 3.61 5.33
CA MET A 74 -22.00 4.53 4.27
C MET A 74 -21.46 4.14 2.89
N VAL A 75 -20.54 3.17 2.81
CA VAL A 75 -19.95 2.71 1.55
C VAL A 75 -20.94 1.88 0.74
N ARG A 76 -21.04 2.17 -0.56
CA ARG A 76 -21.72 1.35 -1.55
C ARG A 76 -20.77 1.09 -2.71
N SER A 77 -20.53 -0.20 -2.97
CA SER A 77 -19.68 -0.64 -4.05
C SER A 77 -20.46 -0.81 -5.35
N TYR A 78 -19.84 -0.43 -6.46
CA TYR A 78 -20.39 -0.61 -7.79
C TYR A 78 -19.37 -1.28 -8.72
N PRO A 79 -19.82 -2.07 -9.71
CA PRO A 79 -18.95 -2.64 -10.73
C PRO A 79 -18.35 -1.55 -11.62
N MET A 80 -17.16 -1.83 -12.15
CA MET A 80 -16.56 -1.02 -13.22
C MET A 80 -17.40 -1.13 -14.51
N ASP A 81 -17.25 -0.14 -15.39
CA ASP A 81 -17.89 -0.07 -16.71
C ASP A 81 -19.43 -0.10 -16.68
N LYS A 82 -20.01 0.32 -15.55
CA LYS A 82 -21.46 0.55 -15.39
C LYS A 82 -21.72 2.01 -15.04
N SER A 83 -22.66 2.60 -15.77
CA SER A 83 -23.17 3.94 -15.46
C SER A 83 -24.05 3.87 -14.21
N ILE A 84 -23.86 4.82 -13.31
CA ILE A 84 -24.55 4.98 -12.04
C ILE A 84 -25.18 6.36 -12.07
N GLU A 85 -26.51 6.43 -12.06
CA GLU A 85 -27.22 7.70 -11.94
C GLU A 85 -27.08 8.21 -10.50
N LEU A 86 -26.44 9.38 -10.33
CA LEU A 86 -26.25 10.01 -9.02
C LEU A 86 -27.41 10.94 -8.69
N LEU A 87 -27.79 11.74 -9.68
CA LEU A 87 -28.86 12.74 -9.65
C LEU A 87 -29.47 12.79 -11.05
N GLU A 88 -30.62 13.43 -11.18
CA GLU A 88 -31.19 13.74 -12.49
C GLU A 88 -30.12 14.44 -13.35
N HIS A 89 -29.87 13.91 -14.55
CA HIS A 89 -28.87 14.39 -15.50
C HIS A 89 -27.38 14.28 -15.07
N VAL A 90 -27.08 13.58 -13.98
CA VAL A 90 -25.70 13.35 -13.52
C VAL A 90 -25.47 11.87 -13.33
N SER A 91 -24.60 11.29 -14.15
CA SER A 91 -24.16 9.90 -13.99
C SER A 91 -22.66 9.79 -13.81
N VAL A 92 -22.23 8.72 -13.14
CA VAL A 92 -20.82 8.37 -12.95
C VAL A 92 -20.53 6.96 -13.41
N MET A 93 -19.30 6.74 -13.86
CA MET A 93 -18.79 5.43 -14.20
C MET A 93 -17.36 5.28 -13.71
N PHE A 94 -17.07 4.12 -13.11
CA PHE A 94 -15.72 3.72 -12.71
C PHE A 94 -15.06 2.93 -13.84
N ARG A 95 -13.80 3.24 -14.15
CA ARG A 95 -12.98 2.46 -15.09
C ARG A 95 -11.59 2.25 -14.52
N ASN A 96 -10.95 1.13 -14.86
CA ASN A 96 -9.70 0.73 -14.24
C ASN A 96 -8.59 1.76 -14.50
N THR A 97 -7.91 2.21 -13.44
CA THR A 97 -6.71 3.05 -13.56
C THR A 97 -5.42 2.25 -13.39
N GLY A 98 -5.51 0.95 -13.09
CA GLY A 98 -4.35 0.05 -13.03
C GLY A 98 -3.36 0.31 -11.90
N HIS A 99 -3.68 1.20 -10.95
CA HIS A 99 -2.77 1.60 -9.87
C HIS A 99 -2.75 0.63 -8.70
N LEU A 100 -3.93 0.24 -8.23
CA LEU A 100 -4.15 -0.71 -7.15
C LEU A 100 -5.40 -1.57 -7.44
N LEU A 101 -5.60 -2.61 -6.64
CA LEU A 101 -6.86 -3.36 -6.61
C LEU A 101 -8.07 -2.40 -6.52
N GLY A 102 -8.96 -2.49 -7.50
CA GLY A 102 -10.16 -1.66 -7.56
C GLY A 102 -9.93 -0.19 -7.89
N SER A 103 -8.68 0.27 -8.06
CA SER A 103 -8.42 1.66 -8.39
C SER A 103 -9.14 2.04 -9.68
N ALA A 104 -9.79 3.21 -9.68
CA ALA A 104 -10.56 3.67 -10.82
C ALA A 104 -10.36 5.15 -11.06
N PHE A 105 -10.34 5.52 -12.34
CA PHE A 105 -10.71 6.88 -12.71
C PHE A 105 -12.24 6.98 -12.76
N VAL A 106 -12.75 8.16 -12.43
CA VAL A 106 -14.19 8.43 -12.33
C VAL A 106 -14.58 9.36 -13.46
N THR A 107 -15.48 8.90 -14.33
CA THR A 107 -16.06 9.70 -15.39
C THR A 107 -17.44 10.18 -14.96
N PHE A 108 -17.64 11.49 -14.90
CA PHE A 108 -18.93 12.14 -14.74
C PHE A 108 -19.48 12.53 -16.11
N THR A 109 -20.73 12.17 -16.37
CA THR A 109 -21.49 12.64 -17.52
C THR A 109 -22.60 13.56 -17.02
N LEU A 110 -22.57 14.81 -17.48
CA LEU A 110 -23.52 15.86 -17.12
C LEU A 110 -24.38 16.21 -18.34
N GLU A 111 -25.67 15.97 -18.25
CA GLU A 111 -26.61 16.26 -19.34
C GLU A 111 -27.29 17.61 -19.10
N GLY A 112 -26.84 18.65 -19.80
CA GLY A 112 -27.54 19.93 -19.85
C GLY A 112 -28.64 19.95 -20.90
N HIS A 113 -29.44 21.01 -20.92
CA HIS A 113 -30.54 21.17 -21.89
C HIS A 113 -30.11 21.10 -23.37
N SER A 114 -28.86 21.50 -23.68
CA SER A 114 -28.35 21.57 -25.06
C SER A 114 -26.99 20.91 -25.26
N GLN A 115 -26.36 20.41 -24.20
CA GLN A 115 -25.01 19.83 -24.28
C GLN A 115 -24.81 18.77 -23.22
N THR A 116 -24.05 17.74 -23.57
CA THR A 116 -23.52 16.77 -22.61
C THR A 116 -22.05 17.09 -22.36
N LYS A 117 -21.64 17.10 -21.09
CA LYS A 117 -20.24 17.34 -20.69
C LYS A 117 -19.68 16.16 -19.93
N THR A 118 -18.43 15.83 -20.24
CA THR A 118 -17.69 14.74 -19.60
C THR A 118 -16.55 15.29 -18.77
N ILE A 119 -16.58 15.06 -17.45
CA ILE A 119 -15.50 15.41 -16.52
C ILE A 119 -14.88 14.13 -16.01
N VAL A 120 -13.55 14.00 -16.11
CA VAL A 120 -12.84 12.81 -15.65
C VAL A 120 -11.85 13.17 -14.56
N PHE A 121 -11.91 12.45 -13.45
CA PHE A 121 -10.90 12.48 -12.39
C PHE A 121 -10.09 11.20 -12.47
N SER A 122 -8.78 11.30 -12.72
CA SER A 122 -7.93 10.12 -12.93
C SER A 122 -7.76 9.27 -11.67
N GLY A 123 -7.80 9.89 -10.48
CA GLY A 123 -7.16 9.33 -9.30
C GLY A 123 -5.65 9.15 -9.55
N ASP A 124 -5.03 8.23 -8.82
CA ASP A 124 -3.66 7.81 -9.15
C ASP A 124 -3.68 6.86 -10.37
N VAL A 125 -2.73 7.00 -11.28
CA VAL A 125 -2.66 6.22 -12.52
C VAL A 125 -1.52 5.21 -12.48
N GLY A 126 -1.86 3.95 -12.72
CA GLY A 126 -0.89 2.85 -12.75
C GLY A 126 -0.05 2.83 -14.01
N ARG A 127 0.96 1.95 -14.02
CA ARG A 127 1.82 1.73 -15.18
C ARG A 127 1.15 0.83 -16.20
N TYR A 128 1.43 1.06 -17.49
CA TYR A 128 0.96 0.20 -18.57
C TYR A 128 1.61 -1.19 -18.54
N ASP A 129 2.86 -1.27 -18.10
CA ASP A 129 3.69 -2.47 -18.03
C ASP A 129 3.83 -3.05 -16.62
N ASP A 130 2.90 -2.73 -15.70
CA ASP A 130 2.94 -3.26 -14.33
C ASP A 130 2.91 -4.80 -14.32
N PRO A 131 3.78 -5.48 -13.54
CA PRO A 131 3.85 -6.94 -13.52
C PRO A 131 2.61 -7.60 -12.93
N ILE A 132 1.93 -6.94 -11.99
CA ILE A 132 0.78 -7.49 -11.27
C ILE A 132 -0.50 -6.89 -11.78
N MET A 133 -0.60 -5.57 -11.85
CA MET A 133 -1.84 -4.89 -12.17
C MET A 133 -2.14 -4.91 -13.66
N ARG A 134 -3.44 -4.90 -14.01
CA ARG A 134 -3.87 -4.64 -15.39
C ARG A 134 -3.55 -3.19 -15.75
N GLN A 135 -3.18 -2.96 -17.01
CA GLN A 135 -2.91 -1.61 -17.50
C GLN A 135 -4.17 -0.71 -17.33
N PRO A 136 -3.99 0.60 -17.17
CA PRO A 136 -5.11 1.54 -17.14
C PRO A 136 -5.99 1.41 -18.39
N ASP A 137 -7.30 1.55 -18.23
CA ASP A 137 -8.24 1.60 -19.36
C ASP A 137 -8.01 2.86 -20.19
N THR A 138 -8.15 2.73 -21.51
CA THR A 138 -8.03 3.88 -22.42
C THR A 138 -9.21 4.83 -22.23
N LEU A 139 -8.89 6.08 -21.87
CA LEU A 139 -9.82 7.20 -21.92
C LEU A 139 -9.82 7.78 -23.35
N THR A 140 -10.98 7.75 -24.02
CA THR A 140 -11.11 8.22 -25.40
C THR A 140 -11.46 9.70 -25.51
N THR A 141 -12.30 10.20 -24.60
CA THR A 141 -12.83 11.57 -24.65
C THR A 141 -13.11 12.11 -23.25
N ALA A 142 -12.78 13.39 -23.04
CA ALA A 142 -13.18 14.17 -21.88
C ALA A 142 -13.23 15.65 -22.28
N ASP A 143 -14.23 16.40 -21.80
CA ASP A 143 -14.23 17.86 -21.92
C ASP A 143 -13.29 18.49 -20.87
N VAL A 144 -13.25 17.90 -19.67
CA VAL A 144 -12.37 18.30 -18.58
C VAL A 144 -11.68 17.06 -18.02
N LEU A 145 -10.35 17.10 -17.94
CA LEU A 145 -9.55 16.05 -17.33
C LEU A 145 -8.78 16.61 -16.13
N VAL A 146 -9.10 16.09 -14.94
CA VAL A 146 -8.34 16.32 -13.71
C VAL A 146 -7.41 15.13 -13.53
N VAL A 147 -6.12 15.35 -13.73
CA VAL A 147 -5.10 14.29 -13.74
C VAL A 147 -4.10 14.48 -12.61
N GLU A 148 -3.67 13.37 -12.00
CA GLU A 148 -2.55 13.38 -11.07
C GLU A 148 -1.23 13.77 -11.76
N SER A 149 -0.22 14.14 -10.97
CA SER A 149 1.08 14.57 -11.49
C SER A 149 2.24 14.17 -10.57
N THR A 150 2.14 13.00 -9.93
CA THR A 150 3.13 12.52 -8.93
C THR A 150 4.56 12.53 -9.47
N TYR A 151 4.73 12.23 -10.76
CA TYR A 151 6.00 12.28 -11.48
C TYR A 151 5.98 13.31 -12.63
N GLY A 152 5.14 14.34 -12.56
CA GLY A 152 5.00 15.33 -13.64
C GLY A 152 6.25 16.17 -13.91
N ASP A 153 7.22 16.16 -12.99
CA ASP A 153 8.47 16.92 -13.04
C ASP A 153 9.66 16.13 -13.62
N ARG A 154 9.53 14.82 -13.84
CA ARG A 154 10.66 13.95 -14.21
C ARG A 154 10.24 12.73 -15.02
N THR A 155 11.19 12.15 -15.75
CA THR A 155 10.99 10.83 -16.36
C THR A 155 11.18 9.73 -15.30
N ASN A 156 10.32 8.71 -15.33
CA ASN A 156 10.37 7.59 -14.40
C ASN A 156 10.34 6.23 -15.14
N PRO A 157 11.30 5.96 -16.05
CA PRO A 157 11.31 4.74 -16.82
C PRO A 157 11.44 3.52 -15.90
N MET A 158 10.76 2.43 -16.23
CA MET A 158 11.00 1.16 -15.56
C MET A 158 12.38 0.66 -16.00
N GLY A 159 13.38 0.81 -15.12
CA GLY A 159 14.69 0.19 -15.33
C GLY A 159 14.59 -1.33 -15.22
N ASP A 160 15.74 -2.01 -15.32
CA ASP A 160 15.81 -3.46 -15.07
C ASP A 160 15.68 -3.77 -13.57
N VAL A 161 14.44 -3.72 -13.07
CA VAL A 161 14.09 -3.96 -11.67
C VAL A 161 14.51 -5.36 -11.23
N LYS A 162 14.33 -6.37 -12.09
CA LYS A 162 14.69 -7.76 -11.77
C LYS A 162 16.20 -7.90 -11.54
N SER A 163 17.03 -7.34 -12.41
CA SER A 163 18.49 -7.44 -12.27
C SER A 163 19.00 -6.66 -11.06
N ARG A 164 18.56 -5.42 -10.86
CA ARG A 164 18.95 -4.63 -9.69
C ARG A 164 18.53 -5.29 -8.37
N LEU A 165 17.32 -5.85 -8.32
CA LEU A 165 16.87 -6.57 -7.13
C LEU A 165 17.70 -7.84 -6.91
N ALA A 166 18.04 -8.59 -7.97
CA ALA A 166 18.89 -9.77 -7.86
C ALA A 166 20.30 -9.44 -7.37
N GLU A 167 20.91 -8.37 -7.90
CA GLU A 167 22.22 -7.88 -7.46
C GLU A 167 22.22 -7.60 -5.96
N VAL A 168 21.28 -6.77 -5.48
CA VAL A 168 21.18 -6.41 -4.05
C VAL A 168 20.93 -7.64 -3.17
N VAL A 169 20.06 -8.57 -3.62
CA VAL A 169 19.77 -9.77 -2.84
C VAL A 169 21.00 -10.68 -2.73
N ASN A 170 21.72 -10.90 -3.83
CA ASN A 170 22.90 -11.75 -3.83
C ASN A 170 24.03 -11.13 -2.99
N GLU A 171 24.27 -9.82 -3.11
CA GLU A 171 25.25 -9.10 -2.29
C GLU A 171 24.94 -9.24 -0.79
N ALA A 172 23.69 -9.06 -0.39
CA ALA A 172 23.30 -9.20 1.01
C ALA A 172 23.50 -10.63 1.55
N VAL A 173 23.24 -11.64 0.70
CA VAL A 173 23.45 -13.05 1.05
C VAL A 173 24.94 -13.39 1.18
N GLU A 174 25.79 -12.85 0.31
CA GLU A 174 27.25 -13.02 0.39
C GLU A 174 27.80 -12.50 1.73
N HIS A 175 27.25 -11.40 2.23
CA HIS A 175 27.57 -10.84 3.56
C HIS A 175 26.86 -11.57 4.72
N SER A 176 26.11 -12.64 4.44
CA SER A 176 25.34 -13.41 5.44
C SER A 176 24.34 -12.58 6.24
N GLY A 177 23.89 -11.43 5.73
CA GLY A 177 22.90 -10.58 6.39
C GLY A 177 21.46 -10.84 5.93
N CYS A 178 20.51 -10.16 6.57
CA CYS A 178 19.15 -10.09 6.04
C CYS A 178 18.89 -8.74 5.39
N ILE A 179 17.97 -8.76 4.43
CA ILE A 179 17.50 -7.59 3.70
C ILE A 179 16.22 -7.11 4.37
N VAL A 180 16.24 -5.90 4.90
CA VAL A 180 15.05 -5.26 5.47
C VAL A 180 14.48 -4.31 4.43
N ILE A 181 13.21 -4.48 4.11
CA ILE A 181 12.52 -3.72 3.07
C ILE A 181 11.35 -2.96 3.71
N PRO A 182 11.51 -1.66 4.00
CA PRO A 182 10.39 -0.77 4.25
C PRO A 182 9.48 -0.73 3.01
N ALA A 183 8.25 -1.23 3.13
CA ALA A 183 7.30 -1.24 2.01
C ALA A 183 5.91 -0.78 2.42
N PHE A 184 5.19 -0.17 1.46
CA PHE A 184 3.75 0.04 1.59
C PHE A 184 3.05 -1.32 1.62
N ALA A 185 2.14 -1.48 2.57
CA ALA A 185 1.45 -2.74 2.82
C ALA A 185 0.57 -3.19 1.65
N VAL A 186 0.04 -2.22 0.89
CA VAL A 186 -0.80 -2.44 -0.29
C VAL A 186 -0.02 -2.02 -1.54
N GLY A 187 -0.03 -2.85 -2.57
CA GLY A 187 0.70 -2.63 -3.82
C GLY A 187 2.15 -3.08 -3.73
N ARG A 188 3.02 -2.24 -3.12
CA ARG A 188 4.48 -2.43 -3.18
C ARG A 188 4.95 -3.75 -2.58
N THR A 189 4.36 -4.18 -1.46
CA THR A 189 4.67 -5.47 -0.84
C THR A 189 4.38 -6.62 -1.80
N GLN A 190 3.22 -6.62 -2.45
CA GLN A 190 2.82 -7.66 -3.38
C GLN A 190 3.70 -7.69 -4.63
N THR A 191 4.06 -6.51 -5.17
CA THR A 191 5.01 -6.39 -6.30
C THR A 191 6.38 -6.99 -5.96
N LEU A 192 6.88 -6.77 -4.75
CA LEU A 192 8.14 -7.37 -4.32
C LEU A 192 8.06 -8.89 -4.20
N ILE A 193 6.99 -9.41 -3.60
CA ILE A 193 6.80 -10.86 -3.51
C ILE A 193 6.78 -11.48 -4.90
N TYR A 194 6.09 -10.86 -5.87
CA TYR A 194 6.09 -11.30 -7.27
C TYR A 194 7.51 -11.37 -7.85
N TYR A 195 8.29 -10.29 -7.73
CA TYR A 195 9.65 -10.28 -8.29
C TYR A 195 10.57 -11.29 -7.61
N LEU A 196 10.53 -11.38 -6.27
CA LEU A 196 11.35 -12.34 -5.53
C LEU A 196 10.99 -13.78 -5.87
N HIS A 197 9.70 -14.10 -5.97
CA HIS A 197 9.22 -15.41 -6.39
C HIS A 197 9.78 -15.79 -7.77
N HIS A 198 9.67 -14.89 -8.75
CA HIS A 198 10.20 -15.14 -10.10
C HIS A 198 11.73 -15.24 -10.12
N LEU A 199 12.44 -14.39 -9.39
CA LEU A 199 13.91 -14.46 -9.33
C LEU A 199 14.40 -15.78 -8.70
N MET A 200 13.72 -16.29 -7.66
CA MET A 200 14.02 -17.60 -7.08
C MET A 200 13.73 -18.74 -8.05
N ALA A 201 12.58 -18.69 -8.75
CA ALA A 201 12.19 -19.68 -9.75
C ALA A 201 13.14 -19.69 -10.96
N GLU A 202 13.68 -18.53 -11.34
CA GLU A 202 14.69 -18.35 -12.40
C GLU A 202 16.13 -18.68 -11.92
N HIS A 203 16.32 -19.07 -10.66
CA HIS A 203 17.63 -19.31 -10.03
C HIS A 203 18.60 -18.12 -10.09
N ARG A 204 18.06 -16.89 -10.19
CA ARG A 204 18.85 -15.66 -10.20
C ARG A 204 19.22 -15.16 -8.81
N ILE A 205 18.48 -15.61 -7.81
CA ILE A 205 18.77 -15.44 -6.38
C ILE A 205 18.58 -16.79 -5.68
N PRO A 206 19.26 -17.05 -4.55
CA PRO A 206 19.04 -18.25 -3.77
C PRO A 206 17.62 -18.29 -3.20
N THR A 207 17.15 -19.50 -2.92
CA THR A 207 15.89 -19.70 -2.18
C THR A 207 16.05 -19.19 -0.76
N LEU A 208 15.28 -18.16 -0.40
CA LEU A 208 15.35 -17.50 0.91
C LEU A 208 13.96 -17.41 1.54
N PRO A 209 13.87 -17.47 2.88
CA PRO A 209 12.62 -17.14 3.56
C PRO A 209 12.32 -15.64 3.43
N ILE A 210 11.08 -15.34 3.05
CA ILE A 210 10.51 -14.00 2.93
C ILE A 210 9.50 -13.82 4.06
N PHE A 211 9.80 -12.94 5.01
CA PHE A 211 8.92 -12.62 6.13
C PHE A 211 8.13 -11.36 5.83
N ILE A 212 6.80 -11.45 5.89
CA ILE A 212 5.90 -10.31 5.77
C ILE A 212 5.45 -9.93 7.18
N ASP A 213 6.04 -8.86 7.72
CA ASP A 213 5.80 -8.38 9.07
C ASP A 213 4.96 -7.10 9.08
N SER A 214 3.73 -7.24 8.60
CA SER A 214 2.72 -6.17 8.61
C SER A 214 1.32 -6.80 8.55
N PRO A 215 0.51 -6.68 9.63
CA PRO A 215 -0.87 -7.18 9.62
C PRO A 215 -1.70 -6.63 8.46
N MET A 216 -1.52 -5.35 8.14
CA MET A 216 -2.17 -4.73 6.99
C MET A 216 -1.72 -5.38 5.67
N ALA A 217 -0.43 -5.68 5.51
CA ALA A 217 0.08 -6.29 4.27
C ALA A 217 -0.44 -7.72 4.10
N ILE A 218 -0.49 -8.49 5.20
CA ILE A 218 -1.04 -9.85 5.23
C ILE A 218 -2.52 -9.82 4.77
N ASN A 219 -3.33 -8.95 5.37
CA ASN A 219 -4.73 -8.81 5.02
C ASN A 219 -4.94 -8.33 3.58
N ALA A 220 -4.09 -7.41 3.12
CA ALA A 220 -4.14 -6.89 1.75
C ALA A 220 -3.75 -7.95 0.71
N THR A 221 -2.77 -8.82 1.00
CA THR A 221 -2.39 -9.93 0.12
C THR A 221 -3.57 -10.87 -0.11
N GLY A 222 -4.33 -11.23 0.92
CA GLY A 222 -5.55 -12.04 0.78
C GLY A 222 -6.69 -11.35 0.00
N LEU A 223 -6.61 -10.03 -0.27
CA LEU A 223 -7.53 -9.36 -1.19
C LEU A 223 -7.15 -9.53 -2.66
N TYR A 224 -5.87 -9.71 -2.98
CA TYR A 224 -5.46 -10.00 -4.36
C TYR A 224 -6.13 -11.31 -4.82
N GLU A 225 -6.03 -12.37 -4.03
CA GLU A 225 -6.68 -13.65 -4.36
C GLU A 225 -8.19 -13.53 -4.54
N ARG A 226 -8.87 -12.80 -3.65
CA ARG A 226 -10.33 -12.60 -3.73
C ARG A 226 -10.76 -11.76 -4.94
N HIS A 227 -9.90 -10.84 -5.38
CA HIS A 227 -10.16 -9.94 -6.51
C HIS A 227 -9.34 -10.30 -7.74
N ALA A 228 -9.20 -11.59 -8.03
CA ALA A 228 -8.34 -12.10 -9.11
C ALA A 228 -8.62 -11.48 -10.50
N SER A 229 -9.85 -11.05 -10.76
CA SER A 229 -10.22 -10.36 -12.02
C SER A 229 -9.55 -9.00 -12.20
N ASN A 230 -9.10 -8.35 -11.11
CA ASN A 230 -8.55 -6.99 -11.14
C ASN A 230 -7.05 -6.94 -11.50
N HIS A 231 -6.39 -8.10 -11.61
CA HIS A 231 -4.94 -8.18 -11.82
C HIS A 231 -4.54 -9.36 -12.73
N LYS A 232 -3.23 -9.56 -12.91
CA LYS A 232 -2.59 -10.56 -13.78
C LYS A 232 -2.08 -11.80 -13.03
N ILE A 233 -2.08 -11.80 -11.70
CA ILE A 233 -1.64 -12.96 -10.90
C ILE A 233 -2.55 -14.15 -11.18
N ASP A 234 -1.95 -15.32 -11.42
CA ASP A 234 -2.66 -16.59 -11.52
C ASP A 234 -3.15 -17.01 -10.13
N VAL A 235 -4.47 -17.08 -9.97
CA VAL A 235 -5.14 -17.49 -8.74
C VAL A 235 -6.04 -18.67 -9.08
N ARG A 236 -5.75 -19.81 -8.48
CA ARG A 236 -6.46 -21.08 -8.72
C ARG A 236 -7.28 -21.42 -7.49
N LYS A 237 -8.34 -22.21 -7.68
CA LYS A 237 -9.12 -22.75 -6.58
C LYS A 237 -8.85 -24.23 -6.45
N GLU A 238 -8.22 -24.65 -5.36
CA GLU A 238 -7.92 -26.05 -5.07
C GLU A 238 -8.53 -26.43 -3.72
N ARG A 239 -9.34 -27.51 -3.70
CA ARG A 239 -10.00 -28.02 -2.48
C ARG A 239 -10.81 -26.97 -1.68
N GLY A 240 -11.26 -25.91 -2.35
CA GLY A 240 -12.03 -24.83 -1.71
C GLY A 240 -11.20 -23.62 -1.30
N GLU A 241 -9.87 -23.73 -1.33
CA GLU A 241 -8.92 -22.66 -1.01
C GLU A 241 -8.46 -21.96 -2.29
N LEU A 242 -8.17 -20.66 -2.18
CA LEU A 242 -7.53 -19.90 -3.25
C LEU A 242 -6.02 -20.09 -3.10
N ILE A 243 -5.33 -20.37 -4.20
CA ILE A 243 -3.89 -20.58 -4.24
C ILE A 243 -3.29 -19.66 -5.31
N SER A 244 -2.24 -18.95 -4.93
CA SER A 244 -1.50 -18.03 -5.78
C SER A 244 0.01 -18.10 -5.52
N LEU A 245 0.79 -17.22 -6.14
CA LEU A 245 2.22 -17.08 -5.83
C LEU A 245 2.47 -16.64 -4.36
N PHE A 246 1.46 -16.07 -3.70
CA PHE A 246 1.57 -15.62 -2.31
C PHE A 246 1.58 -16.79 -1.30
N ASP A 247 1.19 -17.99 -1.73
CA ASP A 247 1.20 -19.22 -0.92
C ASP A 247 2.50 -20.03 -1.06
N SER A 248 3.54 -19.43 -1.65
CA SER A 248 4.84 -20.08 -1.76
C SER A 248 5.36 -20.50 -0.38
N PRO A 249 5.95 -21.70 -0.22
CA PRO A 249 6.46 -22.17 1.07
C PRO A 249 7.59 -21.30 1.65
N ASN A 250 8.17 -20.43 0.83
CA ASN A 250 9.19 -19.47 1.24
C ASN A 250 8.60 -18.21 1.88
N ILE A 251 7.28 -17.99 1.80
CA ILE A 251 6.60 -16.81 2.33
C ILE A 251 6.06 -17.12 3.72
N HIS A 252 6.42 -16.28 4.69
CA HIS A 252 6.04 -16.44 6.09
C HIS A 252 5.34 -15.17 6.59
N PHE A 253 4.06 -15.29 6.94
CA PHE A 253 3.27 -14.19 7.46
C PHE A 253 3.44 -14.05 8.99
N CYS A 254 3.98 -12.94 9.45
CA CYS A 254 4.21 -12.66 10.87
C CYS A 254 3.02 -11.90 11.47
N ASN A 255 2.07 -12.66 12.01
CA ASN A 255 0.84 -12.11 12.58
C ASN A 255 1.04 -11.58 14.01
N THR A 256 1.89 -12.23 14.81
CA THR A 256 2.05 -11.92 16.24
C THR A 256 3.24 -11.03 16.54
N ARG A 257 3.19 -10.34 17.69
CA ARG A 257 4.30 -9.53 18.19
C ARG A 257 5.55 -10.36 18.46
N ASP A 258 5.39 -11.59 18.94
CA ASP A 258 6.52 -12.45 19.26
C ASP A 258 7.20 -12.98 18.00
N GLN A 259 6.43 -13.28 16.94
CA GLN A 259 6.98 -13.58 15.62
C GLN A 259 7.80 -12.39 15.09
N SER A 260 7.24 -11.18 15.13
CA SER A 260 7.93 -9.95 14.71
C SER A 260 9.24 -9.73 15.49
N LYS A 261 9.22 -9.88 16.82
CA LYS A 261 10.41 -9.75 17.67
C LYS A 261 11.49 -10.78 17.33
N ALA A 262 11.10 -12.03 17.11
CA ALA A 262 12.05 -13.11 16.80
C ALA A 262 12.85 -12.84 15.51
N LEU A 263 12.30 -12.06 14.57
CA LEU A 263 13.01 -11.66 13.35
C LEU A 263 14.18 -10.71 13.63
N ASN A 264 14.11 -9.89 14.68
CA ASN A 264 15.19 -8.96 15.03
C ASN A 264 16.47 -9.72 15.40
N ASP A 265 16.35 -10.88 16.04
CA ASP A 265 17.48 -11.68 16.50
C ASP A 265 18.00 -12.66 15.44
N ARG A 266 17.35 -12.71 14.27
CA ARG A 266 17.74 -13.61 13.19
C ARG A 266 19.10 -13.22 12.61
N LYS A 267 19.99 -14.21 12.53
CA LYS A 267 21.34 -14.10 11.94
C LYS A 267 21.49 -14.72 10.57
N SER A 268 20.61 -15.67 10.21
CA SER A 268 20.67 -16.33 8.90
C SER A 268 19.97 -15.48 7.83
N PRO A 269 20.48 -15.47 6.58
CA PRO A 269 19.90 -14.68 5.51
C PRO A 269 18.40 -14.85 5.35
N ALA A 270 17.72 -13.73 5.15
CA ALA A 270 16.29 -13.66 4.92
C ALA A 270 15.92 -12.32 4.29
N ILE A 271 14.69 -12.23 3.80
CA ILE A 271 14.08 -10.98 3.38
C ILE A 271 12.98 -10.65 4.38
N ILE A 272 12.99 -9.45 4.95
CA ILE A 272 12.00 -8.97 5.92
C ILE A 272 11.31 -7.76 5.31
N ILE A 273 10.05 -7.91 4.91
CA ILE A 273 9.22 -6.83 4.38
C ILE A 273 8.30 -6.34 5.49
N SER A 274 8.39 -5.06 5.85
CA SER A 274 7.58 -4.48 6.92
C SER A 274 7.10 -3.07 6.58
N ALA A 275 5.91 -2.73 7.10
CA ALA A 275 5.33 -1.40 6.99
C ALA A 275 5.77 -0.53 8.19
N SER A 276 5.83 0.79 8.06
CA SER A 276 5.47 1.62 6.89
C SER A 276 6.61 1.83 5.87
N GLY A 277 6.25 2.02 4.60
CA GLY A 277 7.22 2.15 3.50
C GLY A 277 8.12 3.39 3.52
N MET A 278 7.78 4.39 4.34
CA MET A 278 8.59 5.60 4.55
C MET A 278 9.24 5.68 5.94
N CYS A 279 9.16 4.60 6.73
CA CYS A 279 9.72 4.55 8.09
C CYS A 279 9.18 5.66 9.02
N THR A 280 7.90 6.01 8.88
CA THR A 280 7.23 7.01 9.73
C THR A 280 6.73 6.39 11.04
N GLY A 281 6.30 5.13 10.99
CA GLY A 281 5.82 4.35 12.13
C GLY A 281 5.71 2.85 11.81
N GLY A 282 5.23 2.09 12.79
CA GLY A 282 4.96 0.65 12.66
C GLY A 282 6.14 -0.25 13.02
N ARG A 283 6.01 -1.54 12.69
CA ARG A 283 6.98 -2.59 13.05
C ARG A 283 8.36 -2.37 12.40
N ILE A 284 8.42 -1.71 11.24
CA ILE A 284 9.68 -1.38 10.56
C ILE A 284 10.66 -0.61 11.46
N LEU A 285 10.17 0.26 12.36
CA LEU A 285 11.03 1.02 13.26
C LEU A 285 11.79 0.11 14.23
N HIS A 286 11.17 -0.98 14.69
CA HIS A 286 11.84 -1.97 15.52
C HIS A 286 12.93 -2.71 14.73
N HIS A 287 12.63 -3.14 13.49
CA HIS A 287 13.62 -3.79 12.63
C HIS A 287 14.81 -2.86 12.37
N LEU A 288 14.57 -1.59 12.03
CA LEU A 288 15.63 -0.62 11.80
C LEU A 288 16.50 -0.43 13.05
N HIS A 289 15.90 -0.24 14.23
CA HIS A 289 16.63 -0.07 15.48
C HIS A 289 17.57 -1.26 15.79
N HIS A 290 17.14 -2.50 15.51
CA HIS A 290 17.93 -3.70 15.78
C HIS A 290 18.93 -4.06 14.69
N ARG A 291 18.68 -3.66 13.43
CA ARG A 291 19.42 -4.16 12.26
C ARG A 291 20.33 -3.11 11.61
N LEU A 292 20.04 -1.82 11.70
CA LEU A 292 20.95 -0.77 11.20
C LEU A 292 22.38 -0.86 11.74
N PRO A 293 22.63 -1.22 13.03
CA PRO A 293 24.00 -1.37 13.53
C PRO A 293 24.77 -2.58 12.96
N ARG A 294 24.14 -3.44 12.15
CA ARG A 294 24.76 -4.65 11.61
C ARG A 294 25.26 -4.37 10.20
N GLU A 295 26.57 -4.33 10.03
CA GLU A 295 27.22 -4.06 8.73
C GLU A 295 26.87 -5.10 7.65
N SER A 296 26.47 -6.31 8.04
CA SER A 296 26.03 -7.35 7.11
C SER A 296 24.63 -7.10 6.52
N ASP A 297 23.81 -6.29 7.18
CA ASP A 297 22.40 -6.14 6.83
C ASP A 297 22.18 -5.02 5.79
N THR A 298 21.27 -5.28 4.85
CA THR A 298 20.91 -4.31 3.82
C THR A 298 19.54 -3.71 4.11
N ILE A 299 19.43 -2.38 4.08
CA ILE A 299 18.14 -1.68 4.06
C ILE A 299 17.81 -1.30 2.63
N LEU A 300 16.78 -1.89 2.05
CA LEU A 300 16.39 -1.67 0.66
C LEU A 300 15.11 -0.84 0.57
N PHE A 301 15.22 0.39 0.09
CA PHE A 301 14.06 1.24 -0.20
C PHE A 301 13.50 0.96 -1.59
N VAL A 302 12.19 0.75 -1.66
CA VAL A 302 11.50 0.27 -2.87
C VAL A 302 10.37 1.18 -3.33
N GLY A 303 10.20 2.34 -2.69
CA GLY A 303 9.15 3.30 -2.98
C GLY A 303 9.62 4.72 -2.71
N TYR A 304 8.84 5.69 -3.17
CA TYR A 304 9.12 7.10 -2.95
C TYR A 304 9.22 7.42 -1.44
N GLN A 305 10.19 8.26 -1.09
CA GLN A 305 10.42 8.72 0.27
C GLN A 305 10.12 10.23 0.33
N GLY A 306 9.04 10.58 1.03
CA GLY A 306 8.62 11.96 1.20
C GLY A 306 9.59 12.78 2.04
N GLU A 307 9.63 14.08 1.81
CA GLU A 307 10.44 15.01 2.62
C GLU A 307 10.05 14.94 4.11
N GLY A 308 11.04 15.01 4.99
CA GLY A 308 10.85 14.91 6.45
C GLY A 308 10.59 13.49 6.98
N THR A 309 10.72 12.45 6.14
CA THR A 309 10.63 11.05 6.57
C THR A 309 12.01 10.46 6.84
N ARG A 310 12.12 9.53 7.81
CA ARG A 310 13.39 8.84 8.10
C ARG A 310 13.94 8.08 6.90
N GLY A 311 13.05 7.54 6.06
CA GLY A 311 13.45 6.86 4.84
C GLY A 311 14.13 7.82 3.86
N ARG A 312 13.69 9.07 3.79
CA ARG A 312 14.35 10.11 3.00
C ARG A 312 15.72 10.47 3.60
N ASP A 313 15.78 10.68 4.92
CA ASP A 313 17.05 11.00 5.61
C ASP A 313 18.12 9.92 5.34
N MET A 314 17.75 8.64 5.43
CA MET A 314 18.67 7.53 5.12
C MET A 314 19.14 7.53 3.67
N LEU A 315 18.24 7.79 2.71
CA LEU A 315 18.60 7.86 1.29
C LEU A 315 19.51 9.05 0.96
N GLU A 316 19.39 10.15 1.72
CA GLU A 316 20.25 11.34 1.58
C GLU A 316 21.58 11.20 2.35
N GLY A 317 21.84 10.04 2.96
CA GLY A 317 23.10 9.74 3.61
C GLY A 317 23.22 10.32 5.02
N ALA A 318 22.10 10.55 5.71
CA ALA A 318 22.14 10.95 7.11
C ALA A 318 22.93 9.93 7.94
N PRO A 319 23.94 10.35 8.71
CA PRO A 319 24.79 9.43 9.47
C PRO A 319 24.06 8.78 10.65
N THR A 320 22.96 9.38 11.10
CA THR A 320 22.14 8.91 12.21
C THR A 320 20.68 9.22 11.94
N ILE A 321 19.78 8.32 12.36
CA ILE A 321 18.34 8.55 12.38
C ILE A 321 17.80 8.36 13.79
N ARG A 322 16.78 9.12 14.18
CA ARG A 322 16.17 9.01 15.52
C ARG A 322 15.02 8.02 15.54
N VAL A 323 15.11 6.94 16.30
CA VAL A 323 14.05 5.93 16.45
C VAL A 323 13.73 5.74 17.94
N PHE A 324 12.45 5.85 18.32
CA PHE A 324 11.99 5.78 19.72
C PHE A 324 12.61 6.78 20.71
N GLY A 325 13.25 7.84 20.21
CA GLY A 325 13.89 8.87 21.03
C GLY A 325 15.41 8.73 21.14
N ASP A 326 15.95 7.62 20.62
CA ASP A 326 17.38 7.33 20.50
C ASP A 326 17.88 7.61 19.08
#